data_AF-A0A8J2P658-F1
#
_entry.id   AF-A0A8J2P658-F1
#
_cell.length_a   1.000
_cell.length_b   1.000
_cell.length_c   1.000
_cell.angle_alpha   90.00
_cell.angle_beta   90.00
_cell.angle_gamma   90.00
#
_symmetry.space_group_name_H-M   'P 1'
#
loop_
_entity.id
_entity.type
_entity.pdbx_description
1 polymer ?
#
loop_
_entity_poly.entity_id
_entity_poly.type
_entity_poly.pdbx_seq_one_letter_code
_entity_poly.pdbx_strand_id
1 'polypeptide(L)'
;MAFYPSVISNRFLDICLQSLGNFVTFLAALFAVISRPSAGVVGLSLTYALNMFDAFNYVVEQISAVETDVVAIERIKEYREGLDLVLKGVTCQIESGEKVGIVGRTGAGLEHVISEGGENLSVGQRQLEFQDCTVLTIAHRLNTIMDYNRVMVLDNGEIQEFDSPAVLLQDSTSVFYNMAKDAGLV
;
A
#
# COMPACT_ATOMS: atom_id res chain seq x y z
N MET A 1 1.31 15.90 -19.63
CA MET A 1 1.84 17.08 -20.35
C MET A 1 2.63 18.05 -19.45
N ALA A 2 2.70 17.85 -18.12
CA ALA A 2 3.39 18.74 -17.18
C ALA A 2 4.86 18.40 -16.88
N PHE A 3 5.39 17.28 -17.39
CA PHE A 3 6.78 16.84 -17.15
C PHE A 3 7.82 17.75 -17.83
N TYR A 4 7.53 18.24 -19.03
CA TYR A 4 8.48 19.07 -19.77
C TYR A 4 8.66 20.47 -19.15
N PRO A 5 7.58 21.16 -18.71
CA PRO A 5 7.71 22.40 -17.94
C PRO A 5 8.44 22.25 -16.60
N SER A 6 8.25 21.15 -15.85
CA SER A 6 8.92 20.96 -14.55
C SER A 6 10.43 20.77 -14.70
N VAL A 7 10.86 20.00 -15.70
CA VAL A 7 12.30 19.83 -16.00
C VAL A 7 12.95 21.16 -16.38
N ILE A 8 12.28 21.99 -17.18
CA ILE A 8 12.80 23.31 -17.56
C ILE A 8 12.85 24.25 -16.36
N SER A 9 11.83 24.23 -15.49
CA SER A 9 11.78 25.05 -14.29
C SER A 9 12.95 24.73 -13.34
N ASN A 10 13.25 23.44 -13.14
CA ASN A 10 14.37 23.02 -12.29
C ASN A 10 15.71 23.48 -12.87
N ARG A 11 15.92 23.32 -14.18
CA ARG A 11 17.17 23.80 -14.81
C ARG A 11 17.34 25.32 -14.76
N PHE A 12 16.24 26.08 -14.82
CA PHE A 12 16.29 27.53 -14.70
C PHE A 12 16.65 27.97 -13.28
N LEU A 13 16.13 27.27 -12.27
CA LEU A 13 16.47 27.48 -10.87
C LEU A 13 17.96 27.24 -10.62
N ASP A 14 18.51 26.14 -11.13
CA ASP A 14 19.94 25.80 -10.99
C ASP A 14 20.84 26.90 -11.57
N ILE A 15 20.51 27.42 -12.76
CA ILE A 15 21.28 28.50 -13.41
C ILE A 15 21.25 29.77 -12.57
N CYS A 16 20.09 30.14 -12.01
CA CYS A 16 19.96 31.32 -11.15
C CYS A 16 20.80 31.18 -9.88
N LEU A 17 20.75 30.00 -9.25
CA LEU A 17 21.50 29.72 -8.02
C LEU A 17 23.02 29.69 -8.25
N GLN A 18 23.47 29.08 -9.34
CA GLN A 18 24.89 29.08 -9.72
C GLN A 18 25.40 30.50 -10.03
N SER A 19 24.59 31.33 -10.69
CA SER A 19 24.94 32.72 -10.95
C SER A 19 25.11 33.52 -9.65
N LEU A 20 24.25 33.28 -8.66
CA LEU A 20 24.32 33.94 -7.37
C LEU A 20 25.56 33.50 -6.57
N GLY A 21 25.84 32.18 -6.55
CA GLY A 21 27.02 31.65 -5.86
C GLY A 21 28.35 32.14 -6.46
N ASN A 22 28.43 32.22 -7.79
CA ASN A 22 29.59 32.77 -8.49
C ASN A 22 29.80 34.25 -8.16
N PHE A 23 28.72 35.02 -8.02
CA PHE A 23 28.80 36.43 -7.64
C PHE A 23 29.30 36.61 -6.20
N VAL A 24 28.86 35.78 -5.26
CA VAL A 24 29.33 35.86 -3.87
C VAL A 24 30.79 35.43 -3.74
N THR A 25 31.21 34.37 -4.43
CA THR A 25 32.62 33.96 -4.50
C THR A 25 33.50 35.07 -5.07
N PHE A 26 33.03 35.78 -6.11
CA PHE A 26 33.72 36.93 -6.68
C PHE A 26 33.89 38.06 -5.66
N LEU A 27 32.84 38.41 -4.91
CA LEU A 27 32.91 39.45 -3.88
C LEU A 27 33.82 39.04 -2.72
N ALA A 28 33.78 37.78 -2.29
CA ALA A 28 34.65 37.26 -1.24
C ALA A 28 36.14 37.34 -1.66
N ALA A 29 36.45 36.95 -2.90
CA ALA A 29 37.79 37.07 -3.46
C ALA A 29 38.25 38.53 -3.58
N LEU A 30 37.36 39.43 -4.04
CA LEU A 30 37.66 40.85 -4.15
C LEU A 30 37.98 41.48 -2.78
N PHE A 31 37.17 41.18 -1.75
CA PHE A 31 37.43 41.66 -0.39
C PHE A 31 38.73 41.10 0.19
N ALA A 32 39.04 39.83 -0.07
CA ALA A 32 40.29 39.23 0.37
C ALA A 32 41.53 39.94 -0.24
N VAL A 33 41.44 40.38 -1.50
CA VAL A 33 42.52 41.12 -2.18
C VAL A 33 42.66 42.55 -1.62
N ILE A 34 41.55 43.23 -1.33
CA ILE A 34 41.56 44.62 -0.84
C ILE A 34 42.06 44.69 0.61
N SER A 35 41.51 43.87 1.50
CA SER A 35 41.83 43.91 2.94
C SER A 35 43.17 43.27 3.29
N ARG A 36 43.78 42.53 2.34
CA ARG A 36 45.03 41.76 2.52
C ARG A 36 45.15 41.09 3.90
N PRO A 37 44.21 40.21 4.29
CA PRO A 37 44.29 39.48 5.56
C PRO A 37 45.47 38.48 5.55
N SER A 38 45.69 37.81 6.68
CA SER A 38 46.63 36.69 6.71
C SER A 38 46.19 35.59 5.71
N ALA A 39 47.15 34.99 5.01
CA ALA A 39 46.89 34.00 3.96
C ALA A 39 46.02 32.82 4.45
N GLY A 40 46.11 32.46 5.74
CA GLY A 40 45.28 31.42 6.34
C GLY A 40 43.80 31.77 6.38
N VAL A 41 43.43 33.01 6.71
CA VAL A 41 42.03 33.44 6.76
C VAL A 41 41.45 33.57 5.35
N VAL A 42 42.26 33.99 4.37
CA VAL A 42 41.86 34.04 2.95
C VAL A 42 41.56 32.64 2.42
N GLY A 43 42.43 31.66 2.68
CA GLY A 43 42.21 30.28 2.26
C GLY A 43 40.96 29.65 2.88
N LEU A 44 40.75 29.87 4.19
CA LEU A 44 39.56 29.36 4.89
C LEU A 44 38.27 30.01 4.37
N SER A 45 38.24 31.34 4.26
CA SER A 45 37.04 32.07 3.80
C SER A 45 36.63 31.70 2.38
N LEU A 46 37.58 31.54 1.46
CA LEU A 46 37.29 31.14 0.08
C LEU A 46 36.81 29.68 0.00
N THR A 47 37.40 28.77 0.80
CA THR A 47 36.97 27.36 0.86
C THR A 47 35.55 27.23 1.42
N TYR A 48 35.21 28.00 2.47
CA TYR A 48 33.85 28.02 3.01
C TYR A 48 32.85 28.64 2.03
N ALA A 49 33.23 29.71 1.32
CA ALA A 49 32.35 30.33 0.32
C ALA A 49 31.98 29.33 -0.79
N LEU A 50 32.96 28.60 -1.33
CA LEU A 50 32.73 27.59 -2.38
C LEU A 50 31.85 26.44 -1.87
N ASN A 51 32.19 25.84 -0.73
CA ASN A 51 31.45 24.69 -0.19
C ASN A 51 30.01 25.05 0.22
N MET A 52 29.77 26.29 0.64
CA MET A 52 28.43 26.73 1.06
C MET A 52 27.44 26.77 -0.10
N PHE A 53 27.87 27.20 -1.29
CA PHE A 53 26.99 27.26 -2.45
C PHE A 53 26.67 25.89 -3.06
N ASP A 54 27.64 24.98 -3.09
CA ASP A 54 27.41 23.61 -3.55
C ASP A 54 26.42 22.88 -2.64
N ALA A 55 26.56 23.05 -1.31
CA ALA A 55 25.62 22.50 -0.35
C ALA A 55 24.23 23.13 -0.49
N PHE A 56 24.14 24.43 -0.76
CA PHE A 56 22.86 25.11 -0.93
C PHE A 56 22.12 24.65 -2.20
N ASN A 57 22.83 24.57 -3.34
CA ASN A 57 22.27 24.07 -4.59
C ASN A 57 21.73 22.65 -4.41
N TYR A 58 22.51 21.79 -3.78
CA TYR A 58 22.08 20.42 -3.46
C TYR A 58 20.81 20.42 -2.59
N VAL A 59 20.74 21.24 -1.54
CA VAL A 59 19.54 21.30 -0.67
C VAL A 59 18.31 21.77 -1.43
N VAL A 60 18.43 22.79 -2.29
CA VAL A 60 17.28 23.31 -3.05
C VAL A 60 16.75 22.27 -4.05
N GLU A 61 17.66 21.58 -4.75
CA GLU A 61 17.28 20.48 -5.65
C GLU A 61 16.60 19.34 -4.88
N GLN A 62 17.11 18.97 -3.69
CA GLN A 62 16.51 17.94 -2.85
C GLN A 62 15.12 18.33 -2.33
N ILE A 63 14.91 19.61 -1.96
CA ILE A 63 13.59 20.08 -1.55
C ILE A 63 12.59 19.99 -2.71
N SER A 64 12.97 20.40 -3.92
CA SER A 64 12.10 20.32 -5.10
C SER A 64 11.75 18.88 -5.48
N ALA A 65 12.71 17.95 -5.35
CA ALA A 65 12.46 16.52 -5.56
C ALA A 65 11.44 15.97 -4.54
N VAL A 66 11.64 16.29 -3.25
CA VAL A 66 10.72 15.87 -2.18
C VAL A 66 9.31 16.43 -2.38
N GLU A 67 9.18 17.70 -2.75
CA GLU A 67 7.87 18.30 -3.04
C GLU A 67 7.13 17.56 -4.17
N THR A 68 7.86 17.14 -5.20
CA THR A 68 7.28 16.38 -6.32
C THR A 68 6.83 14.98 -5.87
N ASP A 69 7.63 14.32 -5.04
CA ASP A 69 7.36 12.95 -4.57
C ASP A 69 6.22 12.90 -3.53
N VAL A 70 6.05 13.94 -2.71
CA VAL A 70 4.97 14.04 -1.71
C VAL A 70 3.58 14.01 -2.35
N VAL A 71 3.41 14.51 -3.57
CA VAL A 71 2.13 14.48 -4.31
C VAL A 71 1.61 13.04 -4.51
N ALA A 72 2.49 12.05 -4.60
CA ALA A 72 2.08 10.65 -4.66
C ALA A 72 1.42 10.19 -3.35
N ILE A 73 1.90 10.67 -2.20
CA ILE A 73 1.34 10.37 -0.89
C ILE A 73 -0.02 11.07 -0.74
N GLU A 74 -0.14 12.31 -1.19
CA GLU A 74 -1.42 13.04 -1.17
C GLU A 74 -2.51 12.27 -1.93
N ARG A 75 -2.17 11.70 -3.09
CA ARG A 75 -3.09 10.83 -3.84
C ARG A 75 -3.49 9.57 -3.10
N ILE A 76 -2.56 8.91 -2.41
CA ILE A 76 -2.88 7.71 -1.61
C ILE A 76 -3.79 8.08 -0.42
N LYS A 77 -3.56 9.24 0.21
CA LYS A 77 -4.42 9.73 1.29
C LYS A 77 -5.82 10.05 0.80
N GLU A 78 -5.96 10.66 -0.37
CA GLU A 78 -7.26 10.93 -1.00
C GLU A 78 -8.08 9.65 -1.20
N TYR A 79 -7.44 8.53 -1.55
CA TYR A 79 -8.12 7.23 -1.63
C TYR A 79 -8.41 6.58 -0.28
N ARG A 80 -7.73 6.98 0.80
CA ARG A 80 -7.87 6.36 2.13
C ARG A 80 -8.83 7.12 3.04
N GLU A 81 -8.86 8.45 2.97
CA GLU A 81 -9.71 9.31 3.80
C GLU A 81 -11.13 9.39 3.23
N GLY A 82 -11.94 8.36 3.50
CA GLY A 82 -13.34 8.30 3.11
C GLY A 82 -13.93 6.91 2.98
N LEU A 83 -13.09 5.88 3.08
CA LEU A 83 -13.53 4.49 3.06
C LEU A 83 -13.54 3.94 4.48
N ASP A 84 -14.72 3.59 4.98
CA ASP A 84 -14.83 2.74 6.16
C ASP A 84 -14.08 1.42 5.89
N LEU A 85 -13.27 0.99 6.86
CA LEU A 85 -12.57 -0.29 6.79
C LEU A 85 -13.59 -1.42 6.60
N VAL A 86 -13.57 -2.05 5.43
CA VAL A 86 -14.47 -3.16 5.07
C VAL A 86 -14.15 -4.42 5.87
N LEU A 87 -12.88 -4.62 6.24
CA LEU A 87 -12.43 -5.72 7.10
C LEU A 87 -11.69 -5.14 8.31
N LYS A 88 -12.05 -5.60 9.51
CA LYS A 88 -11.55 -5.13 10.80
C LYS A 88 -10.94 -6.30 11.57
N GLY A 89 -9.61 -6.37 11.59
CA GLY A 89 -8.88 -7.30 12.48
C GLY A 89 -9.10 -8.79 12.23
N VAL A 90 -9.40 -9.19 10.98
CA VAL A 90 -9.63 -10.58 10.58
C VAL A 90 -8.33 -11.38 10.71
N THR A 91 -8.23 -12.24 11.72
CA THR A 91 -7.11 -13.18 11.93
C THR A 91 -7.66 -14.60 12.07
N CYS A 92 -7.25 -15.50 11.18
CA CYS A 92 -7.57 -16.93 11.27
C CYS A 92 -6.30 -17.76 10.99
N GLN A 93 -6.28 -18.99 11.50
CA GLN A 93 -5.24 -19.97 11.21
C GLN A 93 -5.86 -21.09 10.38
N ILE A 94 -5.27 -21.35 9.21
CA ILE A 94 -5.73 -22.38 8.27
C ILE A 94 -4.60 -23.40 8.11
N GLU A 95 -4.93 -24.67 8.22
CA GLU A 95 -3.95 -25.75 8.08
C GLU A 95 -3.69 -26.10 6.59
N SER A 96 -2.53 -26.69 6.31
CA SER A 96 -2.18 -27.11 4.94
C SER A 96 -3.11 -28.23 4.47
N GLY A 97 -3.70 -28.09 3.28
CA GLY A 97 -4.65 -29.05 2.72
C GLY A 97 -6.11 -28.86 3.19
N GLU A 98 -6.38 -27.83 3.99
CA GLU A 98 -7.72 -27.58 4.52
C GLU A 98 -8.62 -26.87 3.51
N LYS A 99 -9.87 -27.32 3.36
CA LYS A 99 -10.89 -26.64 2.56
C LYS A 99 -11.73 -25.73 3.45
N VAL A 100 -11.62 -24.42 3.25
CA VAL A 100 -12.27 -23.38 4.05
C VAL A 100 -13.27 -22.61 3.21
N GLY A 101 -14.54 -22.61 3.63
CA GLY A 101 -15.62 -21.89 2.97
C GLY A 101 -15.89 -20.55 3.66
N ILE A 102 -15.88 -19.43 2.94
CA ILE A 102 -16.22 -18.12 3.48
C ILE A 102 -17.67 -17.78 3.11
N VAL A 103 -18.48 -17.46 4.12
CA VAL A 103 -19.86 -16.99 3.97
C VAL A 103 -20.08 -15.71 4.72
N GLY A 104 -21.12 -14.98 4.34
CA GLY A 104 -21.54 -13.76 5.02
C GLY A 104 -22.86 -13.29 4.45
N ARG A 105 -23.52 -12.39 5.17
CA ARG A 105 -24.74 -11.73 4.68
C ARG A 105 -24.42 -10.87 3.46
N THR A 106 -25.38 -10.73 2.55
CA THR A 106 -25.28 -9.81 1.41
C THR A 106 -24.87 -8.42 1.91
N GLY A 107 -23.78 -7.86 1.37
CA GLY A 107 -23.17 -6.61 1.87
C GLY A 107 -22.00 -6.75 2.86
N ALA A 108 -21.61 -7.96 3.29
CA ALA A 108 -20.45 -8.18 4.17
C ALA A 108 -19.07 -8.09 3.46
N GLY A 109 -19.02 -7.54 2.24
CA GLY A 109 -17.79 -7.40 1.45
C GLY A 109 -17.43 -8.61 0.58
N LEU A 110 -18.31 -9.61 0.45
CA LEU A 110 -18.07 -10.84 -0.33
C LEU A 110 -18.43 -10.74 -1.83
N GLU A 111 -18.80 -9.57 -2.34
CA GLU A 111 -19.32 -9.40 -3.71
C GLU A 111 -18.23 -9.32 -4.80
N HIS A 112 -17.00 -9.74 -4.48
CA HIS A 112 -15.91 -9.81 -5.45
C HIS A 112 -15.59 -11.26 -5.78
N VAL A 113 -15.89 -11.68 -7.02
CA VAL A 113 -15.44 -12.98 -7.55
C VAL A 113 -13.91 -12.95 -7.60
N ILE A 114 -13.27 -13.66 -6.69
CA ILE A 114 -11.83 -13.92 -6.77
C ILE A 114 -11.64 -14.98 -7.85
N SER A 115 -11.23 -14.55 -9.04
CA SER A 115 -10.75 -15.45 -10.08
C SER A 115 -9.41 -16.02 -9.64
N GLU A 116 -9.40 -17.21 -9.04
CA GLU A 116 -8.17 -17.98 -8.87
C GLU A 116 -7.68 -18.51 -10.22
N GLY A 117 -6.37 -18.51 -10.42
CA GLY A 117 -5.73 -19.08 -11.60
C GLY A 117 -6.16 -20.55 -11.80
N GLY A 118 -6.65 -20.88 -12.99
CA GLY A 118 -7.27 -22.17 -13.27
C GLY A 118 -8.36 -22.14 -14.36
N GLU A 119 -8.50 -21.03 -15.10
CA GLU A 119 -9.50 -20.88 -16.17
C GLU A 119 -9.39 -21.95 -17.27
N ASN A 120 -8.24 -22.63 -17.38
CA ASN A 120 -8.00 -23.71 -18.35
C ASN A 120 -8.39 -25.11 -17.84
N LEU A 121 -8.88 -25.24 -16.60
CA LEU A 121 -9.21 -26.51 -15.97
C LEU A 121 -10.71 -26.71 -15.84
N SER A 122 -11.18 -27.85 -16.37
CA SER A 122 -12.57 -28.28 -16.16
C SER A 122 -12.88 -28.44 -14.67
N VAL A 123 -14.13 -28.21 -14.27
CA VAL A 123 -14.56 -28.27 -12.86
C VAL A 123 -14.20 -29.62 -12.20
N GLY A 124 -14.22 -30.71 -12.96
CA GLY A 124 -13.80 -32.04 -12.49
C GLY A 124 -12.29 -32.23 -12.33
N GLN A 125 -11.47 -31.55 -13.14
CA GLN A 125 -10.01 -31.59 -12.97
C GLN A 125 -9.55 -30.82 -11.74
N ARG A 126 -10.19 -29.68 -11.42
CA ARG A 126 -9.87 -28.93 -10.19
C ARG A 126 -10.04 -29.77 -8.92
N GLN A 127 -11.05 -30.62 -8.86
CA GLN A 127 -11.28 -31.49 -7.69
C GLN A 127 -10.20 -32.57 -7.50
N LEU A 128 -9.52 -32.96 -8.58
CA LEU A 128 -8.45 -33.96 -8.56
C LEU A 128 -7.08 -33.33 -8.35
N GLU A 129 -6.86 -32.14 -8.90
CA GLU A 129 -5.55 -31.46 -8.91
C GLU A 129 -5.25 -30.72 -7.59
N PHE A 130 -6.29 -30.32 -6.85
CA PHE A 130 -6.17 -29.61 -5.57
C PHE A 130 -6.50 -30.48 -4.36
N GLN A 131 -6.30 -31.80 -4.46
CA GLN A 131 -6.66 -32.73 -3.37
C GLN A 131 -5.78 -32.55 -2.13
N ASP A 132 -4.51 -32.18 -2.31
CA ASP A 132 -3.54 -31.89 -1.24
C ASP A 132 -3.28 -30.39 -1.04
N CYS A 133 -4.05 -29.53 -1.70
CA CYS A 133 -3.91 -28.07 -1.59
C CYS A 133 -4.92 -27.48 -0.62
N THR A 134 -4.53 -26.44 0.12
CA THR A 134 -5.48 -25.62 0.87
C THR A 134 -6.39 -24.89 -0.13
N VAL A 135 -7.70 -24.99 0.05
CA VAL A 135 -8.70 -24.36 -0.84
C VAL A 135 -9.52 -23.36 -0.03
N LEU A 136 -9.50 -22.10 -0.44
CA LEU A 136 -10.34 -21.06 0.14
C LEU A 136 -11.44 -20.71 -0.86
N THR A 137 -12.71 -20.82 -0.47
CA THR A 137 -13.82 -20.56 -1.40
C THR A 137 -14.81 -19.58 -0.80
N ILE A 138 -15.06 -18.48 -1.51
CA ILE A 138 -16.17 -17.58 -1.19
C ILE A 138 -17.46 -18.20 -1.75
N ALA A 139 -18.40 -18.52 -0.86
CA ALA A 139 -19.62 -19.21 -1.24
C ALA A 139 -20.86 -18.35 -0.99
N HIS A 140 -21.68 -18.22 -2.03
CA HIS A 140 -23.05 -17.70 -1.93
C HIS A 140 -24.11 -18.81 -1.86
N ARG A 141 -23.71 -20.07 -2.10
CA ARG A 141 -24.59 -21.24 -2.01
C ARG A 141 -24.12 -22.10 -0.84
N LEU A 142 -24.90 -22.17 0.22
CA LEU A 142 -24.50 -22.89 1.43
C LEU A 142 -24.31 -24.40 1.15
N ASN A 143 -25.06 -24.99 0.22
CA ASN A 143 -24.93 -26.42 -0.12
C ASN A 143 -23.52 -26.81 -0.60
N THR A 144 -22.77 -25.90 -1.22
CA THR A 144 -21.46 -26.23 -1.80
C THR A 144 -20.34 -26.25 -0.76
N ILE A 145 -20.58 -25.72 0.43
CA ILE A 145 -19.60 -25.63 1.53
C ILE A 145 -19.95 -26.55 2.72
N MET A 146 -21.02 -27.34 2.61
CA MET A 146 -21.41 -28.29 3.66
C MET A 146 -20.37 -29.40 3.84
N ASP A 147 -19.66 -29.76 2.78
CA ASP A 147 -18.62 -30.81 2.77
C ASP A 147 -17.21 -30.26 3.03
N TYR A 148 -17.09 -29.00 3.49
CA TYR A 148 -15.80 -28.35 3.75
C TYR A 148 -15.30 -28.66 5.16
N ASN A 149 -13.99 -28.57 5.36
CA ASN A 149 -13.38 -28.81 6.67
C ASN A 149 -13.79 -27.72 7.68
N ARG A 150 -13.81 -26.46 7.24
CA ARG A 150 -14.22 -25.31 8.06
C ARG A 150 -15.03 -24.30 7.27
N VAL A 151 -15.87 -23.56 7.98
CA VAL A 151 -16.60 -22.41 7.47
C VAL A 151 -16.26 -21.18 8.29
N MET A 152 -15.91 -20.10 7.60
CA MET A 152 -15.70 -18.77 8.16
C MET A 152 -16.92 -17.90 7.87
N VAL A 153 -17.61 -17.44 8.91
CA VAL A 153 -18.72 -16.50 8.80
C VAL A 153 -18.20 -15.08 9.02
N LEU A 154 -18.33 -14.24 7.99
CA LEU A 154 -17.99 -12.81 8.03
C LEU A 154 -19.26 -11.96 8.15
N ASP A 155 -19.25 -11.01 9.08
CA ASP A 155 -20.32 -10.01 9.23
C ASP A 155 -19.72 -8.66 9.63
N ASN A 156 -20.16 -7.58 8.97
CA ASN A 156 -19.69 -6.21 9.22
C ASN A 156 -18.15 -6.02 9.24
N GLY A 157 -17.43 -6.87 8.52
CA GLY A 157 -15.97 -6.84 8.43
C GLY A 157 -15.24 -7.63 9.50
N GLU A 158 -15.94 -8.35 10.37
CA GLU A 158 -15.36 -9.16 11.45
C GLU A 158 -15.71 -10.65 11.26
N ILE A 159 -14.83 -11.54 11.72
CA ILE A 159 -15.12 -12.98 11.79
C ILE A 159 -16.04 -13.20 12.98
N GLN A 160 -17.27 -13.66 12.71
CA GLN A 160 -18.22 -14.04 13.77
C GLN A 160 -17.98 -15.47 14.22
N GLU A 161 -17.74 -16.38 13.27
CA GLU A 161 -17.62 -17.82 13.54
C GLU A 161 -16.57 -18.45 12.61
N PHE A 162 -15.82 -19.42 13.14
CA PHE A 162 -14.82 -20.16 12.38
C PHE A 162 -14.66 -21.58 12.92
N ASP A 163 -15.49 -22.51 12.42
CA ASP A 163 -15.45 -23.92 12.82
C ASP A 163 -16.01 -24.81 11.70
N SER A 164 -16.01 -26.12 11.90
CA SER A 164 -16.61 -27.10 10.98
C SER A 164 -18.14 -26.93 10.89
N PRO A 165 -18.75 -27.16 9.71
CA PRO A 165 -20.20 -27.04 9.52
C PRO A 165 -21.02 -27.86 10.53
N ALA A 166 -20.54 -29.05 10.89
CA ALA A 166 -21.23 -29.94 11.83
C ALA A 166 -21.34 -29.34 13.24
N VAL A 167 -20.30 -28.66 13.72
CA VAL A 167 -20.29 -28.00 15.02
C VAL A 167 -21.19 -26.76 14.99
N LEU A 168 -21.08 -25.94 13.94
CA LEU A 168 -21.89 -24.72 13.80
C LEU A 168 -23.39 -25.01 13.64
N LEU A 169 -23.76 -26.14 13.01
CA LEU A 169 -25.17 -26.56 12.87
C LEU A 169 -25.76 -27.18 14.15
N GLN A 170 -24.92 -27.66 15.05
CA GLN A 170 -25.38 -28.19 16.33
C GLN A 170 -25.84 -27.08 17.27
N ASP A 171 -25.25 -25.88 17.14
CA ASP A 171 -25.62 -24.72 17.93
C ASP A 171 -26.77 -23.94 17.26
N SER A 172 -27.97 -24.05 17.84
CA SER A 172 -29.15 -23.29 17.38
C SER A 172 -29.02 -21.77 17.49
N THR A 173 -28.01 -21.25 18.19
CA THR A 173 -27.75 -19.81 18.34
C THR A 173 -26.72 -19.29 17.33
N SER A 174 -26.07 -20.17 16.57
CA SER A 174 -25.06 -19.81 15.58
C SER A 174 -25.63 -18.99 14.42
N VAL A 175 -24.84 -18.06 13.90
CA VAL A 175 -25.15 -17.27 12.70
C VAL A 175 -25.24 -18.18 11.48
N PHE A 176 -24.32 -19.15 11.36
CA PHE A 176 -24.35 -20.16 10.29
C PHE A 176 -25.62 -21.01 10.32
N TYR A 177 -26.09 -21.45 11.50
CA TYR A 177 -27.34 -22.21 11.63
C TYR A 177 -28.54 -21.44 11.11
N ASN A 178 -28.65 -20.16 11.45
CA ASN A 178 -29.74 -19.31 10.96
C ASN A 178 -29.68 -19.14 9.43
N MET A 179 -28.48 -18.96 8.86
CA MET A 179 -28.32 -18.90 7.39
C MET A 179 -28.67 -20.22 6.72
N ALA A 180 -28.31 -21.37 7.31
CA ALA A 180 -28.66 -22.69 6.79
C ALA A 180 -30.17 -22.94 6.83
N LYS A 181 -30.84 -22.51 7.90
CA LYS A 181 -32.30 -22.57 8.03
C LYS A 181 -33.00 -21.70 7.00
N ASP A 182 -32.53 -20.47 6.78
CA ASP A 182 -33.07 -19.57 5.75
C ASP A 182 -32.87 -20.13 4.33
N ALA A 183 -31.78 -20.87 4.11
CA ALA A 183 -31.51 -21.57 2.86
C ALA A 183 -32.29 -22.89 2.69
N GLY A 184 -33.04 -23.32 3.71
CA GLY A 184 -33.82 -24.57 3.69
C GLY A 184 -32.98 -25.85 3.78
N LEU A 185 -31.82 -25.78 4.43
CA LEU A 185 -30.90 -26.92 4.61
C LEU A 185 -31.11 -27.71 5.90
N VAL A 186 -31.84 -27.14 6.87
CA VAL A 186 -32.16 -27.69 8.20
C VAL A 186 -33.59 -27.35 8.60
#